data_AF-A0A257NMV6-F1
#
_entry.id   AF-A0A257NMV6-F1
#
_cell.length_a   1.000
_cell.length_b   1.000
_cell.length_c   1.000
_cell.angle_alpha   90.00
_cell.angle_beta   90.00
_cell.angle_gamma   90.00
#
_symmetry.space_group_name_H-M   'P 1'
#
loop_
_entity.id
_entity.type
_entity.pdbx_description
1 polymer ?
#
loop_
_entity_poly.entity_id
_entity_poly.type
_entity_poly.pdbx_seq_one_letter_code
_entity_poly.pdbx_strand_id
1 'polypeptide(L)'
;MPEIANYTLNFGPQHPSAHGVLRLVLEMDGETIVRADPHIGLLHRGTEKLAESKPYNQSIGYMDRLDYVSMMCNEHAYVRAIEQLVNLEIPERAQYIRVMFDEITRILNHLLWLGAHALDIGAMTVFLYAFREREDLMDCYEAVSGARLHATYYRPGGVARDLPDSMPQYQKSQWHSERDVSRMNESRQGSLLDFLQDFTQRFPGYVDEYETLLTDNRIWKQRTVNIGIVTPERAIALGFTGPMLRGSGVAWDLRKKQPYAVYDRLDFDIPVGVTGDCY
;
A
#
# COMPACT_ATOMS: atom_id res chain seq x y z
N MET A 1 20.92 34.90 32.37
CA MET A 1 20.46 34.22 31.14
C MET A 1 19.20 33.47 31.53
N PRO A 2 18.06 33.63 30.84
CA PRO A 2 16.89 32.80 31.11
C PRO A 2 17.28 31.34 30.86
N GLU A 3 17.00 30.44 31.79
CA GLU A 3 17.19 29.01 31.59
C GLU A 3 16.33 28.56 30.40
N ILE A 4 16.96 27.93 29.41
CA ILE A 4 16.27 27.35 28.26
C ILE A 4 15.52 26.12 28.79
N ALA A 5 14.23 26.29 29.07
CA ALA A 5 13.37 25.19 29.47
C ALA A 5 12.80 24.52 28.22
N ASN A 6 13.25 23.29 27.95
CA ASN A 6 12.69 22.47 26.87
C ASN A 6 11.20 22.25 27.12
N TYR A 7 10.37 22.57 26.13
CA TYR A 7 8.91 22.38 26.22
C TYR A 7 8.56 20.97 25.74
N THR A 8 7.74 20.25 26.51
CA THR A 8 7.24 18.93 26.12
C THR A 8 5.84 19.05 25.54
N LEU A 9 5.67 18.67 24.27
CA LEU A 9 4.38 18.60 23.59
C LEU A 9 3.96 17.13 23.43
N ASN A 10 2.70 16.83 23.74
CA ASN A 10 2.13 15.51 23.52
C ASN A 10 1.22 15.56 22.28
N PHE A 11 1.63 14.90 21.21
CA PHE A 11 0.87 14.77 19.98
C PHE A 11 0.13 13.43 19.97
N GLY A 12 -1.21 13.46 19.87
CA GLY A 12 -2.06 12.28 19.84
C GLY A 12 -2.71 11.91 21.19
N PRO A 13 -3.38 10.75 21.29
CA PRO A 13 -3.48 9.69 20.28
C PRO A 13 -4.47 9.99 19.14
N GLN A 14 -5.33 11.01 19.31
CA GLN A 14 -6.34 11.41 18.32
C GLN A 14 -5.90 12.70 17.62
N HIS A 15 -5.30 12.55 16.44
CA HIS A 15 -4.94 13.68 15.59
C HIS A 15 -5.05 13.27 14.11
N PRO A 16 -5.55 14.13 13.19
CA PRO A 16 -5.72 13.79 11.78
C PRO A 16 -4.44 13.21 11.13
N SER A 17 -3.30 13.89 11.31
CA SER A 17 -2.01 13.46 10.74
C SER A 17 -1.37 12.25 11.41
N ALA A 18 -2.01 11.64 12.42
CA ALA A 18 -1.53 10.40 13.03
C ALA A 18 -1.95 9.15 12.22
N HIS A 19 -2.90 9.28 11.28
CA HIS A 19 -3.41 8.20 10.42
C HIS A 19 -3.69 6.89 11.16
N GLY A 20 -4.40 6.99 12.27
CA GLY A 20 -4.67 5.88 13.17
C GLY A 20 -4.54 6.30 14.61
N VAL A 21 -3.77 5.54 15.39
CA VAL A 21 -3.52 5.81 16.82
C VAL A 21 -2.03 5.84 17.08
N LEU A 22 -1.48 7.04 17.16
CA LEU A 22 -0.08 7.28 17.47
C LEU A 22 0.02 8.37 18.53
N ARG A 23 0.83 8.12 19.57
CA ARG A 23 1.18 9.12 20.56
C ARG A 23 2.67 9.44 20.43
N LEU A 24 3.00 10.70 20.23
CA LEU A 24 4.38 11.20 20.15
C LEU A 24 4.61 12.19 21.28
N VAL A 25 5.59 11.91 22.15
CA VAL A 25 6.06 12.88 23.15
C VAL A 25 7.27 13.59 22.54
N LEU A 26 7.10 14.88 22.25
CA LEU A 26 8.09 15.71 21.59
C LEU A 26 8.72 16.68 22.59
N GLU A 27 10.03 16.66 22.70
CA GLU A 27 10.80 17.70 23.40
C GLU A 27 11.27 18.72 22.37
N MET A 28 10.80 19.95 22.54
CA MET A 28 10.99 21.04 21.57
C MET A 28 11.80 22.18 22.19
N ASP A 29 12.68 22.75 21.38
CA ASP A 29 13.35 24.04 21.61
C ASP A 29 12.84 25.03 20.56
N GLY A 30 11.86 25.85 20.97
CA GLY A 30 11.08 26.67 20.05
C GLY A 30 10.35 25.82 19.00
N GLU A 31 10.74 25.95 17.74
CA GLU A 31 10.19 25.18 16.60
C GLU A 31 11.00 23.92 16.27
N THR A 32 12.17 23.72 16.90
CA THR A 32 13.05 22.59 16.61
C THR A 32 12.72 21.40 17.51
N ILE A 33 12.55 20.22 16.93
CA ILE A 33 12.37 18.97 17.67
C ILE A 33 13.75 18.45 18.07
N VAL A 34 14.02 18.39 19.37
CA VAL A 34 15.29 17.87 19.93
C VAL A 34 15.20 16.36 20.18
N ARG A 35 14.05 15.91 20.68
CA ARG A 35 13.78 14.49 20.93
C ARG A 35 12.34 14.16 20.59
N ALA A 36 12.14 13.00 19.96
CA ALA A 36 10.81 12.44 19.72
C ALA A 36 10.76 11.03 20.30
N ASP A 37 9.78 10.77 21.17
CA ASP A 37 9.53 9.46 21.76
C ASP A 37 8.16 8.93 21.29
N PRO A 38 8.13 8.00 20.32
CA PRO A 38 6.90 7.39 19.81
C PRO A 38 6.38 6.29 20.74
N HIS A 39 5.25 6.56 21.37
CA HIS A 39 4.52 5.59 22.19
C HIS A 39 3.57 4.80 21.30
N ILE A 40 4.00 3.60 20.92
CA ILE A 40 3.24 2.64 20.11
C ILE A 40 2.50 1.61 20.99
N GLY A 41 1.73 0.72 20.36
CA GLY A 41 1.04 -0.38 21.04
C GLY A 41 -0.44 -0.13 21.34
N LEU A 42 -0.97 1.06 21.03
CA LEU A 42 -2.39 1.38 21.17
C LEU A 42 -3.31 0.50 20.30
N LEU A 43 -2.76 -0.05 19.20
CA LEU A 43 -3.42 -1.02 18.33
C LEU A 43 -2.84 -2.45 18.48
N HIS A 44 -2.05 -2.72 19.51
CA HIS A 44 -1.54 -4.07 19.75
C HIS A 44 -2.69 -5.00 20.18
N ARG A 45 -2.92 -6.07 19.42
CA ARG A 45 -4.00 -7.04 19.66
C ARG A 45 -3.52 -8.45 20.00
N GLY A 46 -2.21 -8.65 20.17
CA GLY A 46 -1.64 -9.97 20.43
C GLY A 46 -1.86 -10.97 19.28
N THR A 47 -1.82 -10.50 18.03
CA THR A 47 -2.13 -11.32 16.84
C THR A 47 -1.25 -12.56 16.75
N GLU A 48 0.05 -12.45 17.04
CA GLU A 48 0.99 -13.58 17.06
C GLU A 48 0.57 -14.64 18.06
N LYS A 49 0.13 -14.23 19.26
CA LYS A 49 -0.34 -15.16 20.29
C LYS A 49 -1.61 -15.90 19.88
N LEU A 50 -2.52 -15.21 19.19
CA LEU A 50 -3.73 -15.82 18.65
C LEU A 50 -3.42 -16.82 17.54
N ALA A 51 -2.42 -16.52 16.70
CA ALA A 51 -1.98 -17.39 15.61
C ALA A 51 -1.39 -18.71 16.11
N GLU A 52 -0.74 -18.76 17.28
CA GLU A 52 -0.24 -20.01 17.88
C GLU A 52 -1.35 -21.02 18.17
N SER A 53 -2.53 -20.54 18.57
CA SER A 53 -3.64 -21.40 18.98
C SER A 53 -4.49 -21.93 17.83
N LYS A 54 -4.33 -21.36 16.63
CA LYS A 54 -5.22 -21.59 15.48
C LYS A 54 -4.50 -22.38 14.39
N PRO A 55 -5.23 -23.24 13.65
CA PRO A 55 -4.68 -23.88 12.47
C PRO A 55 -4.22 -22.84 11.42
N TYR A 56 -3.17 -23.16 10.66
CA TYR A 56 -2.57 -22.26 9.67
C TYR A 56 -3.58 -21.58 8.73
N ASN A 57 -4.54 -22.34 8.18
CA ASN A 57 -5.54 -21.80 7.26
C ASN A 57 -6.50 -20.77 7.90
N GLN A 58 -6.72 -20.85 9.21
CA GLN A 58 -7.56 -19.89 9.94
C GLN A 58 -6.78 -18.63 10.31
N SER A 59 -5.45 -18.71 10.35
CA SER A 59 -4.57 -17.59 10.66
C SER A 59 -4.38 -16.61 9.50
N ILE A 60 -4.70 -17.01 8.26
CA ILE A 60 -4.57 -16.17 7.05
C ILE A 60 -5.32 -14.85 7.21
N GLY A 61 -6.59 -14.87 7.63
CA GLY A 61 -7.38 -13.64 7.78
C GLY A 61 -6.90 -12.69 8.89
N TYR A 62 -5.94 -13.09 9.73
CA TYR A 62 -5.24 -12.16 10.62
C TYR A 62 -4.12 -11.40 9.91
N MET A 63 -3.49 -11.99 8.90
CA MET A 63 -2.41 -11.39 8.12
C MET A 63 -2.92 -10.23 7.27
N ASP A 64 -4.12 -10.35 6.69
CA ASP A 64 -4.81 -9.29 5.93
C ASP A 64 -5.08 -8.03 6.78
N ARG A 65 -5.02 -8.16 8.10
CA ARG A 65 -5.37 -7.12 9.07
C ARG A 65 -4.15 -6.49 9.75
N LEU A 66 -2.94 -6.96 9.45
CA LEU A 66 -1.71 -6.36 9.96
C LEU A 66 -1.43 -5.06 9.22
N ASP A 67 -1.05 -5.14 7.95
CA ASP A 67 -1.15 -4.01 7.03
C ASP A 67 -2.47 -4.12 6.26
N TYR A 68 -3.47 -3.38 6.76
CA TYR A 68 -4.83 -3.37 6.22
C TYR A 68 -4.97 -2.65 4.87
N VAL A 69 -3.85 -2.17 4.29
CA VAL A 69 -3.80 -1.53 2.98
C VAL A 69 -3.19 -2.48 1.94
N SER A 70 -2.29 -3.38 2.36
CA SER A 70 -1.62 -4.35 1.49
C SER A 70 -1.99 -5.81 1.78
N MET A 71 -3.30 -6.08 1.84
CA MET A 71 -3.88 -7.34 2.28
C MET A 71 -3.30 -8.58 1.58
N MET A 72 -3.33 -8.63 0.24
CA MET A 72 -2.87 -9.79 -0.53
C MET A 72 -1.36 -10.00 -0.41
N CYS A 73 -0.56 -8.94 -0.32
CA CYS A 73 0.88 -9.05 -0.11
C CYS A 73 1.21 -9.71 1.24
N ASN A 74 0.45 -9.39 2.29
CA ASN A 74 0.60 -10.03 3.61
C ASN A 74 0.19 -11.51 3.57
N GLU A 75 -0.93 -11.81 2.90
CA GLU A 75 -1.35 -13.18 2.66
C GLU A 75 -0.26 -13.96 1.92
N HIS A 76 0.34 -13.37 0.88
CA HIS A 76 1.34 -14.01 0.05
C HIS A 76 2.59 -14.35 0.85
N ALA A 77 3.09 -13.41 1.67
CA ALA A 77 4.25 -13.66 2.51
C ALA A 77 4.00 -14.83 3.48
N TYR A 78 2.82 -14.87 4.10
CA TYR A 78 2.44 -15.94 5.04
C TYR A 78 2.28 -17.30 4.35
N VAL A 79 1.54 -17.32 3.24
CA VAL A 79 1.28 -18.54 2.47
C VAL A 79 2.58 -19.10 1.88
N ARG A 80 3.44 -18.24 1.36
CA ARG A 80 4.74 -18.65 0.82
C ARG A 80 5.64 -19.25 1.89
N ALA A 81 5.65 -18.71 3.11
CA ALA A 81 6.41 -19.29 4.21
C ALA A 81 5.96 -20.73 4.49
N ILE A 82 4.65 -21.00 4.47
CA ILE A 82 4.10 -22.36 4.62
C ILE A 82 4.50 -23.26 3.43
N GLU A 83 4.38 -22.76 2.20
CA GLU A 83 4.72 -23.50 0.99
C GLU A 83 6.21 -23.88 0.94
N GLN A 84 7.09 -23.00 1.41
CA GLN A 84 8.51 -23.27 1.56
C GLN A 84 8.79 -24.31 2.65
N LEU A 85 8.09 -24.28 3.78
CA LEU A 85 8.25 -25.27 4.84
C LEU A 85 7.82 -26.69 4.40
N VAL A 86 6.81 -26.77 3.55
CA VAL A 86 6.26 -28.05 3.04
C VAL A 86 6.93 -28.49 1.73
N ASN A 87 7.78 -27.64 1.13
CA ASN A 87 8.37 -27.84 -0.21
C ASN A 87 7.30 -28.15 -1.27
N LEU A 88 6.26 -27.32 -1.32
CA LEU A 88 5.17 -27.47 -2.28
C LEU A 88 5.42 -26.67 -3.55
N GLU A 89 5.30 -27.31 -4.72
CA GLU A 89 5.31 -26.63 -6.01
C GLU A 89 3.90 -26.12 -6.36
N ILE A 90 3.82 -24.85 -6.74
CA ILE A 90 2.55 -24.15 -7.01
C ILE A 90 2.32 -24.10 -8.51
N PRO A 91 1.09 -24.34 -9.01
CA PRO A 91 0.77 -24.22 -10.42
C PRO A 91 1.13 -22.85 -10.99
N GLU A 92 1.69 -22.82 -12.21
CA GLU A 92 2.16 -21.60 -12.87
C GLU A 92 1.06 -20.52 -12.98
N ARG A 93 -0.16 -20.90 -13.37
CA ARG A 93 -1.31 -19.99 -13.44
C ARG A 93 -1.56 -19.28 -12.11
N ALA A 94 -1.47 -20.00 -10.99
CA ALA A 94 -1.67 -19.41 -9.67
C ALA A 94 -0.55 -18.44 -9.29
N GLN A 95 0.69 -18.69 -9.72
CA GLN A 95 1.81 -17.77 -9.51
C GLN A 95 1.61 -16.45 -10.28
N TYR A 96 1.15 -16.51 -11.53
CA TYR A 96 0.83 -15.32 -12.32
C TYR A 96 -0.33 -14.51 -11.70
N ILE A 97 -1.40 -15.19 -11.27
CA ILE A 97 -2.52 -14.54 -10.59
C ILE A 97 -2.05 -13.83 -9.32
N ARG A 98 -1.19 -14.47 -8.52
CA ARG A 98 -0.63 -13.87 -7.31
C ARG A 98 0.20 -12.61 -7.64
N VAL A 99 1.13 -12.70 -8.58
CA VAL A 99 1.96 -11.55 -8.96
C VAL A 99 1.12 -10.39 -9.52
N MET A 100 0.09 -10.68 -10.32
CA MET A 100 -0.84 -9.66 -10.82
C MET A 100 -1.55 -8.94 -9.66
N PHE A 101 -2.11 -9.69 -8.71
CA PHE A 101 -2.79 -9.09 -7.55
C PHE A 101 -1.83 -8.43 -6.56
N ASP A 102 -0.60 -8.91 -6.40
CA ASP A 102 0.43 -8.22 -5.61
C ASP A 102 0.74 -6.84 -6.18
N GLU A 103 0.85 -6.72 -7.51
CA GLU A 103 1.12 -5.42 -8.15
C GLU A 103 -0.12 -4.51 -8.14
N ILE A 104 -1.34 -5.05 -8.26
CA ILE A 104 -2.57 -4.29 -7.97
C ILE A 104 -2.56 -3.78 -6.52
N THR A 105 -2.20 -4.64 -5.56
CA THR A 105 -2.08 -4.28 -4.14
C THR A 105 -1.04 -3.19 -3.94
N ARG A 106 0.08 -3.25 -4.68
CA ARG A 106 1.14 -2.24 -4.64
C ARG A 106 0.63 -0.89 -5.15
N ILE A 107 -0.09 -0.87 -6.27
CA ILE A 107 -0.71 0.34 -6.81
C ILE A 107 -1.70 0.92 -5.79
N LEU A 108 -2.59 0.09 -5.24
CA LEU A 108 -3.48 0.49 -4.16
C LEU A 108 -2.66 1.14 -3.03
N ASN A 109 -1.66 0.46 -2.47
CA ASN A 109 -0.87 0.99 -1.35
C ASN A 109 -0.24 2.34 -1.68
N HIS A 110 0.43 2.48 -2.83
CA HIS A 110 1.02 3.75 -3.25
C HIS A 110 0.00 4.87 -3.47
N LEU A 111 -1.20 4.57 -3.97
CA LEU A 111 -2.28 5.57 -4.11
C LEU A 111 -2.75 6.08 -2.74
N LEU A 112 -2.85 5.21 -1.73
CA LEU A 112 -3.23 5.67 -0.38
C LEU A 112 -2.10 6.47 0.24
N TRP A 113 -0.85 5.99 0.13
CA TRP A 113 0.30 6.71 0.63
C TRP A 113 0.39 8.11 0.02
N LEU A 114 0.33 8.23 -1.31
CA LEU A 114 0.40 9.52 -2.01
C LEU A 114 -0.77 10.41 -1.61
N GLY A 115 -2.00 9.89 -1.62
CA GLY A 115 -3.19 10.66 -1.26
C GLY A 115 -3.17 11.15 0.19
N ALA A 116 -2.82 10.28 1.15
CA ALA A 116 -2.76 10.62 2.57
C ALA A 116 -1.60 11.58 2.88
N HIS A 117 -0.42 11.35 2.29
CA HIS A 117 0.72 12.24 2.43
C HIS A 117 0.42 13.63 1.84
N ALA A 118 -0.20 13.67 0.66
CA ALA A 118 -0.65 14.91 0.04
C ALA A 118 -1.64 15.66 0.93
N LEU A 119 -2.62 14.95 1.50
CA LEU A 119 -3.62 15.52 2.40
C LEU A 119 -2.99 16.14 3.65
N ASP A 120 -2.00 15.47 4.27
CA ASP A 120 -1.30 15.98 5.46
C ASP A 120 -0.48 17.25 5.18
N ILE A 121 0.11 17.35 3.98
CA ILE A 121 0.82 18.56 3.57
C ILE A 121 -0.17 19.68 3.19
N GLY A 122 -1.39 19.32 2.76
CA GLY A 122 -2.52 20.23 2.52
C GLY A 122 -3.16 20.13 1.13
N ALA A 123 -2.73 19.20 0.27
CA ALA A 123 -3.24 19.00 -1.07
C ALA A 123 -4.44 18.00 -1.10
N MET A 124 -5.63 18.50 -0.78
CA MET A 124 -6.85 17.68 -0.66
C MET A 124 -7.34 17.06 -1.98
N THR A 125 -7.13 17.71 -3.12
CA THR A 125 -7.65 17.24 -4.42
C THR A 125 -7.07 15.89 -4.83
N VAL A 126 -5.75 15.70 -4.64
CA VAL A 126 -5.06 14.46 -5.02
C VAL A 126 -5.58 13.27 -4.20
N PHE A 127 -5.96 13.49 -2.95
CA PHE A 127 -6.58 12.46 -2.11
C PHE A 127 -7.88 11.94 -2.74
N LEU A 128 -8.76 12.84 -3.19
CA LEU A 128 -10.03 12.45 -3.82
C LEU A 128 -9.83 11.74 -5.15
N TYR A 129 -8.84 12.17 -5.94
CA TYR A 129 -8.49 11.48 -7.17
C TYR A 129 -8.00 10.09 -6.82
N ALA A 130 -6.91 9.94 -6.07
CA ALA A 130 -6.36 8.64 -5.70
C ALA A 130 -7.40 7.63 -5.18
N PHE A 131 -8.41 8.08 -4.41
CA PHE A 131 -9.51 7.21 -3.97
C PHE A 131 -10.42 6.75 -5.10
N ARG A 132 -10.72 7.60 -6.11
CA ARG A 132 -11.44 7.21 -7.33
C ARG A 132 -10.77 6.02 -8.02
N GLU A 133 -9.46 6.07 -8.26
CA GLU A 133 -8.74 4.94 -8.88
C GLU A 133 -8.66 3.72 -7.96
N ARG A 134 -8.58 3.93 -6.64
CA ARG A 134 -8.61 2.82 -5.68
C ARG A 134 -9.94 2.08 -5.70
N GLU A 135 -11.06 2.75 -5.91
CA GLU A 135 -12.37 2.10 -6.00
C GLU A 135 -12.42 1.09 -7.16
N ASP A 136 -11.91 1.44 -8.34
CA ASP A 136 -11.82 0.52 -9.50
C ASP A 136 -11.05 -0.77 -9.14
N LEU A 137 -9.93 -0.64 -8.43
CA LEU A 137 -9.10 -1.79 -8.02
C LEU A 137 -9.72 -2.59 -6.85
N MET A 138 -10.48 -1.94 -5.97
CA MET A 138 -11.24 -2.63 -4.91
C MET A 138 -12.39 -3.46 -5.48
N ASP A 139 -12.97 -3.05 -6.61
CA ASP A 139 -13.98 -3.85 -7.29
C ASP A 139 -13.38 -5.12 -7.91
N CYS A 140 -12.10 -5.09 -8.29
CA CYS A 140 -11.36 -6.30 -8.69
C CYS A 140 -11.25 -7.28 -7.52
N TYR A 141 -11.03 -6.78 -6.28
CA TYR A 141 -10.96 -7.62 -5.08
C TYR A 141 -12.31 -8.24 -4.77
N GLU A 142 -13.38 -7.46 -4.90
CA GLU A 142 -14.74 -7.96 -4.72
C GLU A 142 -15.06 -9.05 -5.73
N ALA A 143 -14.68 -8.86 -6.99
CA ALA A 143 -14.93 -9.84 -8.05
C ALA A 143 -14.25 -11.20 -7.77
N VAL A 144 -13.01 -11.21 -7.25
CA VAL A 144 -12.29 -12.48 -6.97
C VAL A 144 -12.51 -13.04 -5.58
N SER A 145 -12.81 -12.22 -4.58
CA SER A 145 -12.86 -12.66 -3.17
C SER A 145 -14.23 -12.49 -2.53
N GLY A 146 -15.15 -11.75 -3.15
CA GLY A 146 -16.43 -11.35 -2.58
C GLY A 146 -16.31 -10.32 -1.45
N ALA A 147 -15.09 -9.87 -1.13
CA ALA A 147 -14.81 -8.84 -0.15
C ALA A 147 -13.95 -7.75 -0.79
N ARG A 148 -14.17 -6.49 -0.36
CA ARG A 148 -13.46 -5.35 -0.93
C ARG A 148 -12.06 -5.15 -0.34
N LEU A 149 -11.89 -5.40 0.96
CA LEU A 149 -10.61 -5.24 1.65
C LEU A 149 -10.00 -6.58 2.05
N HIS A 150 -10.54 -7.22 3.08
CA HIS A 150 -10.01 -8.49 3.60
C HIS A 150 -10.48 -9.66 2.73
N ALA A 151 -9.67 -10.02 1.76
CA ALA A 151 -10.00 -10.98 0.71
C ALA A 151 -9.81 -12.44 1.13
N THR A 152 -8.75 -12.74 1.91
CA THR A 152 -8.36 -14.11 2.29
C THR A 152 -8.38 -15.07 1.08
N TYR A 153 -7.82 -14.57 -0.02
CA TYR A 153 -7.89 -15.16 -1.35
C TYR A 153 -6.71 -16.09 -1.63
N TYR A 154 -5.52 -15.77 -1.12
CA TYR A 154 -4.38 -16.67 -1.22
C TYR A 154 -4.47 -17.75 -0.17
N ARG A 155 -4.18 -18.99 -0.59
CA ARG A 155 -4.21 -20.17 0.27
C ARG A 155 -2.95 -21.00 0.01
N PRO A 156 -2.43 -21.73 1.01
CA PRO A 156 -1.37 -22.70 0.78
C PRO A 156 -1.71 -23.62 -0.38
N GLY A 157 -0.87 -23.61 -1.42
CA GLY A 157 -1.07 -24.35 -2.67
C GLY A 157 -1.58 -23.54 -3.86
N GLY A 158 -1.85 -22.24 -3.71
CA GLY A 158 -2.20 -21.36 -4.83
C GLY A 158 -3.22 -20.28 -4.46
N VAL A 159 -4.33 -20.24 -5.17
CA VAL A 159 -5.42 -19.27 -4.99
C VAL A 159 -6.71 -20.00 -4.64
N ALA A 160 -7.61 -19.36 -3.89
CA ALA A 160 -8.85 -19.99 -3.42
C ALA A 160 -9.82 -20.33 -4.57
N ARG A 161 -9.86 -19.50 -5.61
CA ARG A 161 -10.68 -19.66 -6.82
C ARG A 161 -10.00 -19.00 -8.00
N ASP A 162 -10.31 -19.44 -9.22
CA ASP A 162 -9.82 -18.79 -10.43
C ASP A 162 -10.50 -17.43 -10.67
N LEU A 163 -9.98 -16.65 -11.61
CA LEU A 163 -10.53 -15.35 -12.01
C LEU A 163 -11.94 -15.51 -12.59
N PRO A 164 -12.86 -14.57 -12.33
CA PRO A 164 -14.19 -14.61 -12.91
C PRO A 164 -14.15 -14.29 -14.41
N ASP A 165 -14.95 -15.03 -15.19
CA ASP A 165 -15.09 -14.84 -16.64
C ASP A 165 -15.83 -13.54 -17.00
N SER A 166 -16.59 -12.96 -16.06
CA SER A 166 -17.34 -11.72 -16.25
C SER A 166 -17.30 -10.86 -14.99
N MET A 167 -17.13 -9.54 -15.17
CA MET A 167 -17.22 -8.60 -14.06
C MET A 167 -18.67 -8.41 -13.57
N PRO A 168 -18.90 -8.26 -12.25
CA PRO A 168 -20.21 -7.89 -11.71
C PRO A 168 -20.67 -6.54 -12.28
N GLN A 169 -21.89 -6.51 -12.81
CA GLN A 169 -22.49 -5.33 -13.41
C GLN A 169 -23.39 -4.59 -12.42
N TYR A 170 -23.35 -3.26 -12.47
CA TYR A 170 -24.28 -2.42 -11.71
C TYR A 170 -25.70 -2.58 -12.24
N GLN A 171 -26.66 -2.51 -11.32
CA GLN A 171 -28.09 -2.52 -11.63
C GLN A 171 -28.69 -1.15 -11.33
N LYS A 172 -29.78 -0.83 -12.04
CA LYS A 172 -30.57 0.37 -11.78
C LYS A 172 -31.06 0.38 -10.33
N SER A 173 -30.84 1.49 -9.64
CA SER A 173 -31.30 1.69 -8.27
C SER A 173 -31.99 3.05 -8.16
N GLN A 174 -32.50 3.40 -6.97
CA GLN A 174 -33.07 4.74 -6.74
C GLN A 174 -32.01 5.86 -6.87
N TRP A 175 -30.72 5.51 -6.74
CA TRP A 175 -29.60 6.45 -6.73
C TRP A 175 -28.87 6.54 -8.07
N HIS A 176 -29.07 5.57 -8.97
CA HIS A 176 -28.37 5.49 -10.24
C HIS A 176 -29.36 5.44 -11.40
N SER A 177 -29.28 6.45 -12.27
CA SER A 177 -30.06 6.48 -13.50
C SER A 177 -29.59 5.39 -14.47
N GLU A 178 -30.45 5.01 -15.42
CA GLU A 178 -30.11 4.02 -16.44
C GLU A 178 -28.89 4.45 -17.27
N ARG A 179 -28.77 5.75 -17.55
CA ARG A 179 -27.60 6.31 -18.24
C ARG A 179 -26.32 6.17 -17.42
N ASP A 180 -26.39 6.41 -16.11
CA ASP A 180 -25.22 6.28 -15.23
C ASP A 180 -24.77 4.83 -15.10
N VAL A 181 -25.73 3.89 -14.96
CA VAL A 181 -25.45 2.46 -14.90
C VAL A 181 -24.80 1.96 -16.19
N SER A 182 -25.32 2.37 -17.35
CA SER A 182 -24.71 2.01 -18.63
C SER A 182 -23.26 2.49 -18.70
N ARG A 183 -22.98 3.73 -18.30
CA ARG A 183 -21.61 4.28 -18.26
C ARG A 183 -20.70 3.48 -17.31
N MET A 184 -21.16 3.18 -16.10
CA MET A 184 -20.35 2.42 -15.12
C MET A 184 -20.07 0.97 -15.56
N ASN A 185 -20.94 0.43 -16.43
CA ASN A 185 -20.79 -0.91 -16.98
C ASN A 185 -20.03 -0.96 -18.31
N GLU A 186 -19.62 0.18 -18.90
CA GLU A 186 -18.88 0.21 -20.18
C GLU A 186 -17.59 -0.62 -20.10
N SER A 187 -16.80 -0.44 -19.05
CA SER A 187 -15.57 -1.21 -18.80
C SER A 187 -15.81 -2.61 -18.21
N ARG A 188 -17.06 -2.97 -17.86
CA ARG A 188 -17.43 -4.22 -17.16
C ARG A 188 -18.14 -5.24 -18.06
N GLN A 189 -18.13 -5.03 -19.37
CA GLN A 189 -18.76 -5.98 -20.31
C GLN A 189 -17.95 -7.27 -20.49
N GLY A 190 -16.65 -7.23 -20.20
CA GLY A 190 -15.74 -8.36 -20.36
C GLY A 190 -15.42 -9.10 -19.05
N SER A 191 -14.32 -9.85 -19.12
CA SER A 191 -13.70 -10.53 -17.99
C SER A 191 -12.99 -9.55 -17.06
N LEU A 192 -12.53 -10.05 -15.90
CA LEU A 192 -11.68 -9.26 -15.02
C LEU A 192 -10.41 -8.75 -15.74
N LEU A 193 -9.85 -9.54 -16.65
CA LEU A 193 -8.64 -9.16 -17.38
C LEU A 193 -8.91 -8.00 -18.35
N ASP A 194 -10.08 -7.97 -18.99
CA ASP A 194 -10.49 -6.86 -19.86
C ASP A 194 -10.66 -5.57 -19.05
N PHE A 195 -11.26 -5.67 -17.86
CA PHE A 195 -11.41 -4.54 -16.93
C PHE A 195 -10.04 -4.01 -16.45
N LEU A 196 -9.13 -4.90 -16.07
CA LEU A 196 -7.76 -4.53 -15.69
C LEU A 196 -6.99 -3.93 -16.86
N GLN A 197 -7.18 -4.44 -18.08
CA GLN A 197 -6.56 -3.89 -19.28
C GLN A 197 -7.04 -2.44 -19.53
N ASP A 198 -8.34 -2.18 -19.45
CA ASP A 198 -8.89 -0.82 -19.54
C ASP A 198 -8.29 0.11 -18.47
N PHE A 199 -8.21 -0.36 -17.21
CA PHE A 199 -7.56 0.40 -16.15
C PHE A 199 -6.11 0.74 -16.48
N THR A 200 -5.30 -0.22 -16.97
CA THR A 200 -3.89 0.03 -17.33
C THR A 200 -3.71 1.01 -18.48
N GLN A 201 -4.71 1.17 -19.35
CA GLN A 201 -4.67 2.16 -20.42
C GLN A 201 -4.97 3.57 -19.92
N ARG A 202 -5.87 3.71 -18.93
CA ARG A 202 -6.26 5.00 -18.35
C ARG A 202 -5.29 5.49 -17.27
N PHE A 203 -4.74 4.56 -16.48
CA PHE A 203 -3.97 4.87 -15.28
C PHE A 203 -2.76 5.79 -15.52
N PRO A 204 -1.95 5.63 -16.59
CA PRO A 204 -0.85 6.57 -16.87
C PRO A 204 -1.31 8.02 -16.99
N GLY A 205 -2.47 8.26 -17.62
CA GLY A 205 -3.03 9.62 -17.70
C GLY A 205 -3.43 10.19 -16.34
N TYR A 206 -3.89 9.35 -15.41
CA TYR A 206 -4.14 9.77 -14.03
C TYR A 206 -2.84 10.05 -13.26
N VAL A 207 -1.78 9.29 -13.52
CA VAL A 207 -0.44 9.57 -12.95
C VAL A 207 0.05 10.93 -13.42
N ASP A 208 -0.07 11.25 -14.72
CA ASP A 208 0.29 12.55 -15.28
C ASP A 208 -0.49 13.71 -14.59
N GLU A 209 -1.79 13.49 -14.28
CA GLU A 209 -2.60 14.45 -13.51
C GLU A 209 -2.03 14.69 -12.10
N TYR A 210 -1.61 13.63 -11.40
CA TYR A 210 -0.99 13.77 -10.07
C TYR A 210 0.35 14.50 -10.14
N GLU A 211 1.20 14.14 -11.11
CA GLU A 211 2.51 14.75 -11.29
C GLU A 211 2.39 16.24 -11.64
N THR A 212 1.40 16.60 -12.47
CA THR A 212 1.09 18.00 -12.80
C THR A 212 0.76 18.81 -11.55
N LEU A 213 0.06 18.22 -10.58
CA LEU A 213 -0.35 18.90 -9.35
C LEU A 213 0.74 18.96 -8.28
N LEU A 214 1.62 17.94 -8.22
CA LEU A 214 2.58 17.75 -7.12
C LEU A 214 4.03 17.89 -7.55
N THR A 215 4.47 17.19 -8.60
CA THR A 215 5.90 16.98 -8.89
C THR A 215 6.64 18.28 -9.08
N ASP A 216 6.12 19.22 -9.87
CA ASP A 216 6.75 20.52 -10.12
C ASP A 216 6.19 21.67 -9.27
N ASN A 217 5.28 21.36 -8.35
CA ASN A 217 4.69 22.34 -7.47
C ASN A 217 5.74 22.87 -6.48
N ARG A 218 5.93 24.19 -6.48
CA ARG A 218 6.91 24.86 -5.59
C ARG A 218 6.62 24.61 -4.11
N ILE A 219 5.35 24.60 -3.73
CA ILE A 219 4.93 24.37 -2.34
C ILE A 219 5.25 22.93 -1.95
N TRP A 220 4.99 21.97 -2.85
CA TRP A 220 5.33 20.58 -2.61
C TRP A 220 6.84 20.39 -2.41
N LYS A 221 7.66 20.86 -3.36
CA LYS A 221 9.12 20.80 -3.28
C LYS A 221 9.65 21.44 -1.99
N GLN A 222 9.14 22.61 -1.60
CA GLN A 222 9.54 23.28 -0.35
C GLN A 222 9.26 22.47 0.91
N ARG A 223 8.30 21.53 0.87
CA ARG A 223 7.87 20.74 2.03
C ARG A 223 8.45 19.32 2.04
N THR A 224 9.04 18.86 0.95
CA THR A 224 9.55 17.48 0.82
C THR A 224 11.04 17.41 0.49
N VAL A 225 11.58 18.37 -0.26
CA VAL A 225 13.01 18.39 -0.63
C VAL A 225 13.87 18.71 0.59
N ASN A 226 14.94 17.94 0.79
CA ASN A 226 15.85 18.01 1.93
C ASN A 226 15.18 17.78 3.31
N ILE A 227 13.99 17.18 3.34
CA ILE A 227 13.31 16.80 4.58
C ILE A 227 13.54 15.31 4.85
N GLY A 228 13.89 14.97 6.09
CA GLY A 228 14.04 13.57 6.51
C GLY A 228 15.21 12.83 5.85
N ILE A 229 16.30 13.53 5.50
CA ILE A 229 17.46 12.95 4.81
C ILE A 229 18.06 11.78 5.60
N VAL A 230 18.20 10.63 4.95
CA VAL A 230 18.87 9.44 5.49
C VAL A 230 19.98 8.98 4.55
N THR A 231 21.20 8.87 5.06
CA THR A 231 22.34 8.34 4.28
C THR A 231 22.22 6.83 4.08
N PRO A 232 22.83 6.26 3.01
CA PRO A 232 22.84 4.82 2.77
C PRO A 232 23.27 3.99 4.00
N GLU A 233 24.35 4.41 4.67
CA GLU A 233 24.93 3.69 5.81
C GLU A 233 23.97 3.69 7.00
N ARG A 234 23.31 4.82 7.24
CA ARG A 234 22.33 4.95 8.32
C ARG A 234 21.06 4.16 8.01
N ALA A 235 20.59 4.16 6.77
CA ALA A 235 19.45 3.35 6.35
C ALA A 235 19.70 1.86 6.62
N ILE A 236 20.89 1.37 6.28
CA ILE A 236 21.30 -0.01 6.56
C ILE A 236 21.41 -0.28 8.06
N ALA A 237 22.07 0.61 8.81
CA ALA A 237 22.26 0.45 10.25
C ALA A 237 20.95 0.43 11.04
N LEU A 238 19.94 1.17 10.58
CA LEU A 238 18.58 1.20 11.16
C LEU A 238 17.67 0.07 10.63
N GLY A 239 18.14 -0.76 9.71
CA GLY A 239 17.36 -1.86 9.13
C GLY A 239 16.23 -1.40 8.21
N PHE A 240 16.37 -0.24 7.56
CA PHE A 240 15.37 0.25 6.60
C PHE A 240 15.31 -0.64 5.36
N THR A 241 14.11 -0.77 4.78
CA THR A 241 13.84 -1.57 3.58
C THR A 241 12.92 -0.83 2.61
N GLY A 242 12.76 -1.37 1.40
CA GLY A 242 11.82 -0.83 0.41
C GLY A 242 12.15 0.60 -0.04
N PRO A 243 11.16 1.50 -0.16
CA PRO A 243 11.37 2.87 -0.61
C PRO A 243 12.37 3.66 0.24
N MET A 244 12.40 3.47 1.56
CA MET A 244 13.35 4.19 2.44
C MET A 244 14.81 3.85 2.10
N LEU A 245 15.09 2.57 1.84
CA LEU A 245 16.44 2.12 1.48
C LEU A 245 16.82 2.57 0.06
N ARG A 246 15.87 2.50 -0.88
CA ARG A 246 16.10 2.92 -2.27
C ARG A 246 16.20 4.43 -2.44
N GLY A 247 15.42 5.21 -1.69
CA GLY A 247 15.48 6.67 -1.69
C GLY A 247 16.86 7.17 -1.27
N SER A 248 17.48 6.49 -0.31
CA SER A 248 18.87 6.73 0.13
C SER A 248 19.96 6.26 -0.83
N GLY A 249 19.64 5.75 -2.02
CA GLY A 249 20.63 5.36 -3.04
C GLY A 249 21.07 3.89 -3.03
N VAL A 250 20.47 3.04 -2.20
CA VAL A 250 20.82 1.61 -2.18
C VAL A 250 19.88 0.82 -3.10
N ALA A 251 20.42 0.30 -4.21
CA ALA A 251 19.69 -0.47 -5.21
C ALA A 251 19.34 -1.91 -4.72
N TRP A 252 18.37 -2.00 -3.81
CA TRP A 252 17.90 -3.25 -3.22
C TRP A 252 16.38 -3.43 -3.37
N ASP A 253 15.98 -4.52 -4.03
CA ASP A 253 14.59 -4.95 -4.14
C ASP A 253 14.55 -6.49 -4.20
N LEU A 254 13.71 -7.09 -3.37
CA LEU A 254 13.61 -8.55 -3.27
C LEU A 254 13.13 -9.17 -4.58
N ARG A 255 12.28 -8.50 -5.35
CA ARG A 255 11.71 -9.06 -6.60
C ARG A 255 12.77 -9.28 -7.69
N LYS A 256 13.88 -8.54 -7.67
CA LYS A 256 15.02 -8.76 -8.59
C LYS A 256 16.16 -9.53 -7.95
N LYS A 257 16.50 -9.25 -6.68
CA LYS A 257 17.68 -9.84 -6.02
C LYS A 257 17.43 -11.25 -5.51
N GLN A 258 16.21 -11.53 -5.05
CA GLN A 258 15.77 -12.82 -4.53
C GLN A 258 14.36 -13.11 -5.07
N PRO A 259 14.25 -13.30 -6.41
CA PRO A 259 12.96 -13.36 -7.08
C PRO A 259 12.10 -14.50 -6.54
N TYR A 260 10.80 -14.32 -6.71
CA TYR A 260 9.79 -15.25 -6.24
C TYR A 260 8.58 -15.28 -7.14
N ALA A 261 7.77 -16.34 -7.00
CA ALA A 261 6.71 -16.64 -7.96
C ALA A 261 7.26 -16.54 -9.39
N VAL A 262 6.75 -15.62 -10.20
CA VAL A 262 7.18 -15.41 -11.60
C VAL A 262 7.88 -14.06 -11.84
N TYR A 263 8.31 -13.34 -10.79
CA TYR A 263 8.96 -12.03 -10.94
C TYR A 263 10.28 -12.08 -11.75
N ASP A 264 10.95 -13.22 -11.79
CA ASP A 264 12.16 -13.47 -12.60
C ASP A 264 11.88 -13.46 -14.11
N ARG A 265 10.62 -13.72 -14.51
CA ARG A 265 10.18 -13.76 -15.91
C ARG A 265 9.58 -12.44 -16.40
N LEU A 266 9.46 -11.46 -15.50
CA LEU A 266 8.86 -10.16 -15.80
C LEU A 266 9.95 -9.11 -15.99
N ASP A 267 9.75 -8.28 -17.00
CA ASP A 267 10.61 -7.14 -17.27
C ASP A 267 10.07 -5.87 -16.58
N PHE A 268 10.94 -5.23 -15.80
CA PHE A 268 10.63 -4.01 -15.04
C PHE A 268 11.90 -3.42 -14.44
N ASP A 269 11.89 -2.11 -14.21
CA ASP A 269 12.96 -1.38 -13.56
C ASP A 269 12.63 -1.03 -12.11
N ILE A 270 13.66 -0.68 -11.34
CA ILE A 270 13.53 -0.27 -9.94
C ILE A 270 13.99 1.19 -9.81
N PRO A 271 13.12 2.11 -9.35
CA PRO A 271 13.53 3.47 -9.07
C PRO A 271 14.44 3.52 -7.85
N VAL A 272 15.56 4.22 -7.96
CA VAL A 272 16.54 4.43 -6.89
C VAL A 272 16.77 5.93 -6.77
N GLY A 273 16.60 6.47 -5.56
CA GLY A 273 16.83 7.88 -5.25
C GLY A 273 18.31 8.19 -5.09
N VAL A 274 18.64 9.47 -4.93
CA VAL A 274 20.03 9.93 -4.81
C VAL A 274 20.28 10.59 -3.46
N THR A 275 19.35 11.42 -3.00
CA THR A 275 19.53 12.29 -1.83
C THR A 275 19.12 11.62 -0.52
N GLY A 276 18.13 10.71 -0.55
CA GLY A 276 17.56 10.10 0.65
C GLY A 276 16.58 10.98 1.42
N ASP A 277 16.03 12.02 0.78
CA ASP A 277 14.96 12.87 1.31
C ASP A 277 13.56 12.31 0.97
N CYS A 278 12.52 13.04 1.37
CA CYS A 278 11.13 12.65 1.14
C CYS A 278 10.63 12.86 -0.31
N TYR A 279 11.30 13.67 -1.13
CA TYR A 279 10.90 14.00 -2.51
C TYR A 279 11.33 12.92 -3.50
#